data_AF-A0A5D6V0B8-F1
#
_entry.id   AF-A0A5D6V0B8-F1
#
_cell.length_a   1.000
_cell.length_b   1.000
_cell.length_c   1.000
_cell.angle_alpha   90.00
_cell.angle_beta   90.00
_cell.angle_gamma   90.00
#
_symmetry.space_group_name_H-M   'P 1'
#
loop_
_entity.id
_entity.type
_entity.pdbx_description
1 polymer ?
#
loop_
_entity_poly.entity_id
_entity_poly.type
_entity_poly.pdbx_seq_one_letter_code
_entity_poly.pdbx_strand_id
1 'polypeptide(L)'
;MANHVGLDSHNPAEIAKPNTGWIWKTFFVLVGITALEFVFVFLMDPGTLRNAIFIILTIFKAFFIVAEFMHLKHETKGLIWTILIPMSLLVWLLVALITEGSYINEAVFNR
;
A
#
# COMPACT_ATOMS: atom_id res chain seq x y z
N MET A 1 41.26 -46.12 20.86
CA MET A 1 41.75 -44.75 20.59
C MET A 1 40.57 -43.98 20.05
N ALA A 2 39.95 -43.13 20.88
CA ALA A 2 38.72 -42.41 20.51
C ALA A 2 39.10 -41.17 19.71
N ASN A 3 38.63 -41.10 18.45
CA ASN A 3 38.79 -39.94 17.59
C ASN A 3 37.94 -38.79 18.12
N HIS A 4 38.59 -37.73 18.57
CA HIS A 4 37.96 -36.49 18.98
C HIS A 4 37.40 -35.81 17.74
N VAL A 5 36.07 -35.75 17.65
CA VAL A 5 35.34 -34.95 16.66
C VAL A 5 35.73 -33.49 16.87
N GLY A 6 36.37 -32.89 15.86
CA GLY A 6 36.60 -31.46 15.81
C GLY A 6 35.24 -30.75 15.84
N LEU A 7 34.96 -30.09 16.97
CA LEU A 7 33.85 -29.15 17.07
C LEU A 7 34.26 -27.93 16.25
N ASP A 8 33.81 -27.90 14.99
CA ASP A 8 33.85 -26.71 14.16
C ASP A 8 33.14 -25.59 14.94
N SER A 9 33.95 -24.64 15.39
CA SER A 9 33.50 -23.41 16.01
C SER A 9 32.62 -22.68 15.00
N HIS A 10 31.31 -22.86 15.15
CA HIS A 10 30.28 -22.14 14.42
C HIS A 10 30.56 -20.64 14.63
N ASN A 11 31.20 -20.02 13.64
CA ASN A 11 31.32 -18.58 13.53
C ASN A 11 29.88 -18.04 13.69
N PRO A 12 29.55 -17.27 14.74
CA PRO A 12 28.20 -16.76 14.90
C PRO A 12 27.96 -15.88 13.67
N ALA A 13 27.03 -16.33 12.82
CA ALA A 13 26.68 -15.67 11.58
C ALA A 13 26.55 -14.16 11.83
N GLU A 14 27.48 -13.40 11.24
CA GLU A 14 27.47 -11.95 11.26
C GLU A 14 26.13 -11.52 10.66
N ILE A 15 25.20 -11.06 11.50
CA ILE A 15 23.86 -10.65 11.06
C ILE A 15 24.07 -9.43 10.17
N ALA A 16 23.94 -9.62 8.86
CA ALA A 16 24.06 -8.56 7.87
C ALA A 16 23.15 -7.39 8.30
N LYS A 17 23.74 -6.21 8.47
CA LYS A 17 23.01 -5.03 8.93
C LYS A 17 21.84 -4.76 7.97
N PRO A 18 20.60 -4.66 8.47
CA PRO A 18 19.46 -4.40 7.60
C PRO A 18 19.65 -3.05 6.90
N ASN A 19 19.57 -3.05 5.56
CA ASN A 19 19.73 -1.85 4.76
C ASN A 19 18.45 -1.00 4.82
N THR A 20 18.28 -0.22 5.89
CA THR A 20 17.08 0.60 6.15
C THR A 20 17.08 1.93 5.38
N GLY A 21 18.17 2.29 4.68
CA GLY A 21 18.33 3.62 4.08
C GLY A 21 17.29 3.98 3.02
N TRP A 22 16.87 3.00 2.21
CA TRP A 22 15.84 3.22 1.18
C TRP A 22 14.44 3.43 1.79
N ILE A 23 14.14 2.76 2.89
CA ILE A 23 12.86 2.88 3.61
C ILE A 23 12.66 4.32 4.10
N TRP A 24 13.71 4.91 4.67
CA TRP A 24 13.68 6.30 5.12
C TRP A 24 13.46 7.28 3.97
N LYS A 25 14.10 7.05 2.81
CA LYS A 25 13.89 7.88 1.62
C LYS A 25 12.43 7.88 1.19
N THR A 26 11.81 6.70 1.14
CA THR A 26 10.41 6.56 0.72
C THR A 26 9.44 7.12 1.75
N PHE A 27 9.73 6.91 3.03
CA PHE A 27 8.96 7.52 4.11
C PHE A 27 8.86 9.03 3.94
N PHE A 28 9.98 9.72 3.68
CA PHE A 28 9.95 11.18 3.46
C PHE A 28 9.18 11.58 2.19
N VAL A 29 9.25 10.78 1.11
CA VAL A 29 8.44 11.02 -0.09
C VAL A 29 6.95 10.93 0.23
N LEU A 30 6.53 9.89 0.94
CA LEU A 30 5.13 9.70 1.33
C LEU A 30 4.64 10.81 2.27
N VAL A 31 5.46 11.19 3.24
CA VAL A 31 5.18 12.33 4.13
C VAL A 31 5.03 13.61 3.32
N GLY A 32 5.91 13.86 2.34
CA GLY A 32 5.82 15.02 1.46
C GLY A 32 4.53 15.05 0.65
N ILE A 33 4.14 13.92 0.04
CA ILE A 33 2.87 13.79 -0.70
C ILE A 33 1.68 14.08 0.22
N THR A 34 1.66 13.51 1.43
CA THR A 34 0.55 13.72 2.37
C THR A 34 0.51 15.13 2.96
N ALA A 35 1.66 15.76 3.22
CA ALA A 35 1.71 17.16 3.59
C ALA A 35 1.14 18.04 2.48
N LEU A 36 1.47 17.74 1.22
CA LEU A 36 0.93 18.43 0.04
C LEU A 36 -0.60 18.25 -0.07
N GLU A 37 -1.12 17.04 0.17
CA GLU A 37 -2.56 16.77 0.23
C GLU A 37 -3.26 17.69 1.26
N PHE A 38 -2.71 17.79 2.47
CA PHE A 38 -3.28 18.67 3.50
C PHE A 38 -3.22 20.15 3.11
N VAL A 39 -2.10 20.61 2.54
CA VAL A 39 -1.97 22.00 2.07
C VAL A 39 -3.04 22.34 1.03
N PHE A 40 -3.29 21.47 0.06
CA PHE A 40 -4.37 21.68 -0.92
C PHE A 40 -5.76 21.70 -0.28
N VAL A 41 -6.02 20.86 0.72
CA VAL A 41 -7.30 20.84 1.42
C VAL A 41 -7.53 22.13 2.23
N PHE A 42 -6.48 22.70 2.82
CA PHE A 42 -6.59 23.94 3.60
C PHE A 42 -6.63 25.21 2.76
N LEU A 43 -5.96 25.23 1.60
CA LEU A 43 -5.90 26.41 0.73
C LEU A 43 -7.04 26.48 -0.30
N MET A 44 -7.65 25.34 -0.65
CA MET A 44 -8.64 25.26 -1.71
C MET A 44 -10.03 24.91 -1.17
N ASP A 45 -11.02 25.70 -1.57
CA ASP A 45 -12.41 25.48 -1.19
C ASP A 45 -12.93 24.08 -1.60
N PRO A 46 -13.87 23.50 -0.84
CA PRO A 46 -14.48 22.22 -1.19
C PRO A 46 -15.13 22.28 -2.57
N GLY A 47 -14.56 21.55 -3.53
CA GLY A 47 -15.05 21.50 -4.90
C GLY A 47 -14.56 20.26 -5.63
N THR A 48 -15.14 20.00 -6.80
CA THR A 48 -14.84 18.83 -7.64
C THR A 48 -13.36 18.73 -8.00
N LEU A 49 -12.72 19.89 -8.25
CA LEU A 49 -11.30 19.96 -8.59
C LEU A 49 -10.40 19.51 -7.42
N ARG A 50 -10.70 19.97 -6.19
CA ARG A 50 -9.99 19.55 -4.97
C ARG A 50 -10.10 18.05 -4.76
N ASN A 51 -11.30 17.50 -4.92
CA ASN A 51 -11.55 16.07 -4.75
C ASN A 51 -10.79 15.25 -5.81
N ALA A 52 -10.75 15.70 -7.06
CA ALA A 52 -10.00 15.03 -8.12
C ALA A 52 -8.49 15.00 -7.82
N ILE A 53 -7.90 16.12 -7.41
CA ILE A 53 -6.48 16.18 -7.01
C ILE A 53 -6.20 15.22 -5.85
N PHE A 54 -7.06 15.23 -4.83
CA PHE A 54 -6.90 14.38 -3.66
C PHE A 54 -6.93 12.89 -4.04
N ILE A 55 -7.90 12.48 -4.87
CA ILE A 55 -8.00 11.09 -5.36
C ILE A 55 -6.73 10.70 -6.12
N ILE A 56 -6.25 11.57 -7.03
CA ILE A 56 -5.04 11.30 -7.83
C ILE A 56 -3.80 11.15 -6.92
N LEU A 57 -3.58 12.09 -6.00
CA LEU A 57 -2.44 12.03 -5.05
C LEU A 57 -2.52 10.79 -4.15
N THR A 58 -3.73 10.40 -3.72
CA THR A 58 -3.93 9.20 -2.91
C THR A 58 -3.58 7.93 -3.69
N ILE A 59 -3.90 7.86 -4.98
CA ILE A 59 -3.50 6.74 -5.86
C ILE A 59 -1.98 6.68 -6.01
N PHE A 60 -1.32 7.82 -6.27
CA PHE A 60 0.14 7.87 -6.33
C PHE A 60 0.77 7.38 -5.02
N LYS A 61 0.26 7.85 -3.88
CA LYS A 61 0.71 7.40 -2.56
C LYS A 61 0.58 5.89 -2.39
N ALA A 62 -0.58 5.32 -2.75
CA ALA A 62 -0.81 3.89 -2.70
C ALA A 62 0.19 3.11 -3.57
N PHE A 63 0.50 3.60 -4.77
CA PHE A 63 1.52 3.00 -5.64
C PHE A 63 2.91 3.00 -4.99
N PHE A 64 3.34 4.12 -4.40
CA PHE A 64 4.64 4.18 -3.70
C PHE A 64 4.69 3.27 -2.47
N ILE A 65 3.58 3.11 -1.74
CA ILE A 65 3.51 2.17 -0.61
C ILE A 65 3.69 0.73 -1.10
N VAL A 66 2.96 0.32 -2.13
CA VAL A 66 2.99 -1.05 -2.66
C VAL A 66 4.32 -1.36 -3.34
N ALA A 67 4.88 -0.43 -4.11
CA ALA A 67 6.15 -0.65 -4.81
C ALA A 67 7.31 -0.86 -3.82
N GLU A 68 7.33 -0.08 -2.74
CA GLU A 68 8.50 0.08 -1.89
C GLU A 68 8.34 -0.67 -0.56
N PHE A 69 7.28 -0.41 0.22
CA PHE A 69 7.12 -1.06 1.55
C PHE A 69 6.78 -2.55 1.48
N MET A 70 6.28 -3.02 0.34
CA MET A 70 5.94 -4.43 0.17
C MET A 70 7.07 -5.25 -0.49
N HIS A 71 8.24 -4.66 -0.71
CA HIS A 71 9.45 -5.35 -1.19
C HIS A 71 9.25 -6.13 -2.51
N LEU A 72 8.22 -5.75 -3.29
CA LEU A 72 7.72 -6.50 -4.46
C LEU A 72 8.61 -6.39 -5.69
N LYS A 73 9.62 -5.51 -5.64
CA LYS A 73 10.41 -5.15 -6.82
C LYS A 73 11.31 -6.28 -7.30
N HIS A 74 11.79 -7.18 -6.43
CA HIS A 74 12.83 -8.15 -6.81
C HIS A 74 12.56 -9.63 -6.52
N GLU A 75 11.67 -10.03 -5.59
CA GLU A 75 11.46 -11.47 -5.31
C GLU A 75 10.02 -11.96 -5.06
N THR A 76 9.01 -11.10 -4.94
CA THR A 76 7.75 -11.49 -4.29
C THR A 76 6.49 -11.30 -5.13
N LYS A 77 6.44 -11.93 -6.31
CA LYS A 77 5.22 -12.01 -7.13
C LYS A 77 4.02 -12.55 -6.35
N GLY A 78 4.24 -13.47 -5.40
CA GLY A 78 3.20 -14.01 -4.52
C GLY A 78 2.59 -12.98 -3.56
N LEU A 79 3.39 -12.06 -3.02
CA LEU A 79 2.89 -11.00 -2.13
C LEU A 79 2.06 -9.97 -2.90
N ILE A 80 2.36 -9.70 -4.18
CA ILE A 80 1.49 -8.84 -5.01
C ILE A 80 0.06 -9.39 -5.04
N TRP A 81 -0.10 -10.69 -5.23
CA TRP A 81 -1.41 -11.34 -5.26
C TRP A 81 -2.16 -11.25 -3.92
N THR A 82 -1.46 -11.31 -2.79
CA THR A 82 -2.12 -11.18 -1.47
C THR A 82 -2.67 -9.79 -1.21
N ILE A 83 -2.18 -8.76 -1.91
CA ILE A 83 -2.69 -7.38 -1.83
C ILE A 83 -3.75 -7.16 -2.91
N LEU A 84 -3.51 -7.66 -4.13
CA LEU A 84 -4.37 -7.41 -5.28
C LEU A 84 -5.72 -8.14 -5.18
N ILE A 85 -5.76 -9.35 -4.60
CA ILE A 85 -6.99 -10.12 -4.38
C ILE A 85 -7.96 -9.43 -3.39
N PRO A 86 -7.56 -9.03 -2.16
CA PRO A 86 -8.47 -8.32 -1.27
C PRO A 86 -8.87 -6.94 -1.83
N MET A 87 -7.98 -6.27 -2.57
CA MET A 87 -8.31 -5.01 -3.24
C MET A 87 -9.36 -5.19 -4.34
N SER A 88 -9.27 -6.26 -5.15
CA SER A 88 -10.26 -6.52 -6.20
C SER A 88 -11.62 -6.89 -5.62
N LEU A 89 -11.66 -7.62 -4.50
CA LEU A 89 -12.91 -7.89 -3.77
C LEU A 89 -13.57 -6.62 -3.24
N LEU A 90 -12.79 -5.66 -2.70
CA LEU A 90 -13.34 -4.38 -2.26
C LEU A 90 -13.92 -3.55 -3.41
N VAL A 91 -13.23 -3.51 -4.55
CA VAL A 91 -13.73 -2.81 -5.74
C VAL A 91 -15.02 -3.47 -6.25
N TRP A 92 -15.04 -4.81 -6.32
CA TRP A 92 -16.23 -5.56 -6.73
C TRP A 92 -17.40 -5.30 -5.76
N LEU A 93 -17.15 -5.32 -4.45
CA LEU A 93 -18.16 -5.04 -3.43
C LEU A 93 -18.73 -3.62 -3.56
N LEU A 94 -17.87 -2.61 -3.79
CA LEU A 94 -18.30 -1.24 -4.01
C LEU A 94 -19.25 -1.13 -5.21
N VAL A 95 -18.90 -1.76 -6.33
CA VAL A 95 -19.76 -1.78 -7.52
C VAL A 95 -21.10 -2.46 -7.21
N ALA A 96 -21.07 -3.63 -6.57
CA ALA A 96 -22.29 -4.36 -6.20
C ALA A 96 -23.21 -3.52 -5.29
N LEU A 97 -22.66 -2.86 -4.27
CA LEU A 97 -23.43 -2.00 -3.36
C LEU A 97 -24.01 -0.77 -4.07
N ILE A 98 -23.28 -0.17 -5.01
CA ILE A 98 -23.79 0.97 -5.80
C ILE A 98 -24.95 0.49 -6.70
N THR A 99 -24.79 -0.64 -7.39
CA THR A 99 -25.83 -1.18 -8.28
C THR A 99 -27.08 -1.59 -7.52
N GLU A 100 -26.95 -2.38 -6.46
CA GLU A 100 -28.08 -2.77 -5.60
C GLU A 100 -28.73 -1.55 -4.93
N GLY A 101 -27.91 -0.60 -4.47
CA GLY A 101 -28.40 0.66 -3.91
C GLY A 101 -29.23 1.46 -4.91
N SER A 102 -28.79 1.56 -6.17
CA SER A 102 -29.57 2.23 -7.23
C SER A 102 -30.87 1.49 -7.55
N TYR A 103 -30.84 0.16 -7.61
CA TYR A 103 -32.03 -0.64 -7.88
C TYR A 103 -33.08 -0.51 -6.78
N ILE A 104 -32.66 -0.55 -5.51
CA ILE A 104 -33.55 -0.33 -4.36
C ILE A 104 -34.11 1.09 -4.37
N ASN A 105 -33.30 2.09 -4.72
CA ASN A 105 -33.76 3.48 -4.79
C ASN A 105 -34.90 3.63 -5.82
N GLU A 106 -34.73 3.05 -7.01
CA GLU A 106 -35.78 3.04 -8.03
C GLU A 106 -37.02 2.25 -7.56
N ALA A 107 -36.85 1.07 -6.96
CA ALA A 107 -37.99 0.24 -6.53
C ALA A 107 -38.82 0.86 -5.38
N VAL A 108 -38.19 1.65 -4.50
CA VAL A 108 -38.82 2.25 -3.32
C VAL A 108 -39.35 3.65 -3.58
N PHE A 109 -38.59 4.49 -4.30
CA PHE A 109 -38.92 5.91 -4.49
C PHE A 109 -39.46 6.24 -5.87
N ASN A 110 -39.24 5.39 -6.87
CA ASN A 110 -39.71 5.58 -8.24
C ASN A 110 -40.89 4.63 -8.55
N ARG A 111 -41.96 4.75 -7.76
CA ARG A 111 -43.31 4.27 -8.12
C ARG A 111 -44.10 5.36 -8.83
#